data_AF-A0A411YE42-F1
#
_entry.id   AF-A0A411YE42-F1
#
_cell.length_a   1.000
_cell.length_b   1.000
_cell.length_c   1.000
_cell.angle_alpha   90.00
_cell.angle_beta   90.00
_cell.angle_gamma   90.00
#
_symmetry.space_group_name_H-M   'P 1'
#
loop_
_entity.id
_entity.type
_entity.pdbx_description
1 polymer ?
#
loop_
_entity_poly.entity_id
_entity_poly.type
_entity_poly.pdbx_seq_one_letter_code
_entity_poly.pdbx_strand_id
1 'polypeptide(L)' 'MSRPREPDATPDTAGGMLMQPQPIVLSRALERSIVFWRALGYEVDEGTRTSTFAAMVREGHVVGLHTADELPPADDPSRF' A
#
# COMPACT_ATOMS: atom_id res chain seq x y z
N MET A 1 18.57 -40.58 -35.23
CA MET A 1 19.07 -39.27 -34.77
C MET A 1 17.97 -38.27 -35.05
N SER A 2 17.17 -37.92 -34.05
CA SER A 2 15.82 -37.39 -34.23
C SER A 2 15.56 -36.26 -33.22
N ARG A 3 15.33 -35.06 -33.77
CA ARG A 3 14.84 -33.78 -33.24
C ARG A 3 15.02 -33.41 -31.75
N PRO A 4 15.54 -32.20 -31.43
CA PRO A 4 15.50 -31.67 -30.08
C PRO A 4 14.04 -31.47 -29.64
N ARG A 5 13.74 -31.92 -28.42
CA ARG A 5 12.44 -31.74 -27.77
C ARG A 5 12.30 -30.26 -27.43
N GLU A 6 11.35 -29.58 -28.04
CA GLU A 6 11.00 -28.20 -27.72
C GLU A 6 10.55 -28.17 -26.25
N PRO A 7 11.15 -27.32 -25.39
CA PRO A 7 10.70 -27.21 -24.01
C PRO A 7 9.31 -26.57 -24.02
N ASP A 8 8.34 -27.31 -23.49
CA ASP A 8 6.99 -26.86 -23.22
C ASP A 8 7.07 -25.78 -22.12
N ALA A 9 7.42 -24.57 -22.53
CA ALA A 9 7.32 -23.38 -21.70
C ALA A 9 5.83 -23.04 -21.59
N THR A 10 5.10 -23.82 -20.79
CA THR A 10 3.88 -23.30 -20.18
C THR A 10 4.32 -22.04 -19.44
N PRO A 11 3.82 -20.85 -19.80
CA PRO A 11 4.10 -19.66 -19.00
C PRO A 11 3.45 -19.92 -17.66
N ASP A 12 4.24 -20.40 -16.70
CA ASP A 12 3.82 -20.41 -15.31
C ASP A 12 3.35 -19.00 -15.04
N THR A 13 2.09 -18.92 -14.66
CA THR A 13 1.36 -17.68 -14.55
C THR A 13 2.00 -16.95 -13.39
N ALA A 14 3.03 -16.15 -13.68
CA ALA A 14 3.33 -14.93 -12.96
C ALA A 14 2.15 -13.98 -13.18
N GLY A 15 0.96 -14.42 -12.77
CA GLY A 15 -0.11 -13.56 -12.31
C GLY A 15 0.57 -12.73 -11.25
N GLY A 16 0.93 -11.52 -11.65
CA GLY A 16 1.71 -10.59 -10.85
C GLY A 16 1.16 -10.64 -9.44
N MET A 17 2.06 -10.73 -8.46
CA MET A 17 1.69 -10.62 -7.06
C MET A 17 0.71 -9.46 -6.96
N LEU A 18 -0.56 -9.77 -6.69
CA LEU A 18 -1.55 -8.76 -6.43
C LEU A 18 -1.09 -8.12 -5.13
N MET A 19 -0.43 -6.96 -5.22
CA MET A 19 -0.21 -6.10 -4.07
C MET A 19 -1.61 -5.85 -3.53
N GLN A 20 -1.99 -6.56 -2.46
CA GLN A 20 -3.28 -6.31 -1.85
C GLN A 20 -3.30 -4.83 -1.47
N PRO A 21 -4.35 -4.08 -1.84
CA PRO A 21 -4.40 -2.66 -1.54
C PRO A 21 -4.30 -2.51 -0.02
N GLN A 22 -3.25 -1.84 0.44
CA GLN A 22 -3.07 -1.57 1.85
C GLN A 22 -4.18 -0.60 2.28
N PRO A 23 -4.84 -0.83 3.43
CA PRO A 23 -5.93 0.04 3.87
C PRO A 23 -5.43 1.47 4.05
N ILE A 24 -6.11 2.43 3.41
CA ILE A 24 -5.87 3.87 3.59
C ILE A 24 -7.04 4.47 4.37
N VAL A 25 -6.72 5.15 5.47
CA VAL A 25 -7.66 5.88 6.32
C VAL A 25 -7.53 7.36 6.05
N LEU A 26 -8.66 7.98 5.72
CA LEU A 26 -8.77 9.41 5.50
C LEU A 26 -9.04 10.14 6.82
N SER A 27 -8.27 11.20 7.10
CA SER A 27 -8.39 11.98 8.32
C SER A 27 -8.38 13.48 8.03
N ARG A 28 -9.18 14.26 8.77
CA ARG A 28 -9.09 15.74 8.72
C ARG A 28 -7.88 16.29 9.46
N ALA A 29 -7.14 15.45 10.20
CA ALA A 29 -6.01 15.88 11.00
C ALA A 29 -4.98 14.74 11.13
N LEU A 30 -4.02 14.69 10.21
CA LEU A 30 -3.00 13.64 10.13
C LEU A 30 -2.27 13.43 11.46
N GLU A 31 -1.74 14.49 12.06
CA GLU A 31 -0.99 14.42 13.32
C GLU A 31 -1.83 13.84 14.48
N ARG A 32 -3.13 14.17 14.54
CA ARG A 32 -4.03 13.59 15.56
C ARG A 32 -4.27 12.11 15.32
N SER A 33 -4.40 11.70 14.06
CA SER A 33 -4.52 10.29 13.71
C SER A 33 -3.24 9.53 14.02
N ILE A 34 -2.05 10.08 13.73
CA ILE A 34 -0.77 9.47 14.10
C ILE A 34 -0.71 9.20 15.61
N VAL A 35 -1.09 10.18 16.45
CA VAL A 35 -1.14 9.99 17.92
C VAL A 35 -2.10 8.86 18.32
N PHE A 36 -3.28 8.81 17.71
CA PHE A 36 -4.25 7.73 17.96
C PHE A 36 -3.68 6.35 17.61
N TRP A 37 -3.07 6.19 16.43
CA TRP A 37 -2.51 4.91 16.00
C TRP A 37 -1.27 4.51 16.82
N ARG A 38 -0.46 5.47 17.26
CA ARG A 38 0.62 5.23 18.24
C ARG A 38 0.09 4.69 19.57
N ALA A 39 -1.06 5.18 20.06
CA ALA A 39 -1.70 4.64 21.25
C ALA A 39 -2.19 3.18 21.08
N LEU A 40 -2.41 2.73 19.83
CA LEU A 40 -2.74 1.34 19.49
C LEU A 40 -1.49 0.46 19.25
N GLY A 41 -0.29 0.99 19.47
CA GLY A 41 0.97 0.29 19.29
C GLY A 41 1.50 0.27 17.85
N TYR A 42 0.99 1.13 16.98
CA TYR A 42 1.57 1.32 15.64
C TYR A 42 2.71 2.35 15.69
N GLU A 43 3.75 2.10 14.91
CA GLU A 43 4.86 3.03 14.72
C GLU A 43 4.73 3.73 13.37
N VAL A 44 5.28 4.94 13.25
CA VAL A 44 5.32 5.64 11.96
C VAL A 44 6.50 5.10 11.17
N ASP A 45 6.27 4.72 9.92
CA ASP A 45 7.36 4.53 8.96
C ASP A 45 7.81 5.91 8.45
N GLU A 46 8.85 6.46 9.08
CA GLU A 46 9.38 7.80 8.77
C GLU A 46 9.86 7.90 7.31
N GLY A 47 10.15 6.79 6.62
CA GLY A 47 10.48 6.78 5.19
C GLY A 47 9.31 7.14 4.27
N THR A 48 8.08 7.07 4.79
CA THR A 48 6.85 7.37 4.05
C THR A 48 6.18 8.67 4.49
N ARG A 49 6.71 9.34 5.52
CA ARG A 49 6.05 10.48 6.16
C ARG A 49 6.17 11.74 5.30
N THR A 50 5.04 12.37 5.03
CA THR A 50 4.92 13.67 4.36
C THR A 50 4.02 14.61 5.16
N SER A 51 3.72 15.80 4.63
CA SER A 51 2.75 16.73 5.23
C SER A 51 1.31 16.19 5.22
N THR A 52 0.99 15.27 4.30
CA THR A 52 -0.38 14.82 4.05
C THR A 52 -0.57 13.32 4.07
N PHE A 53 0.52 12.56 4.20
CA PHE A 53 0.50 11.11 4.31
C PHE A 53 1.47 10.58 5.38
N ALA A 54 1.12 9.48 6.03
CA ALA A 54 2.03 8.68 6.84
C ALA A 54 1.60 7.21 6.83
N ALA A 55 2.53 6.28 6.63
CA ALA A 55 2.27 4.86 6.87
C ALA A 55 2.51 4.52 8.34
N MET A 56 1.55 3.81 8.93
CA MET A 56 1.60 3.26 10.29
C MET A 56 1.85 1.76 10.20
N VAL A 57 2.82 1.24 10.95
CA VAL A 57 3.23 -0.18 10.90
C VAL A 57 3.12 -0.82 12.28
N ARG A 58 2.55 -2.02 12.34
CA ARG A 58 2.56 -2.88 13.53
C ARG A 58 2.56 -4.34 13.13
N GLU A 59 3.52 -5.12 13.61
CA GLU A 59 3.56 -6.59 13.40
C GLU A 59 3.42 -7.00 11.92
N GLY A 60 3.96 -6.21 10.99
CA GLY A 60 3.85 -6.44 9.55
C GLY A 60 2.55 -5.96 8.89
N HIS A 61 1.60 -5.44 9.66
CA HIS A 61 0.41 -4.74 9.15
C HIS A 61 0.73 -3.28 8.87
N VAL A 62 0.31 -2.80 7.70
CA VAL A 62 0.49 -1.41 7.27
C VAL A 62 -0.87 -0.75 7.11
N VAL A 63 -1.02 0.46 7.67
CA VAL A 63 -2.18 1.32 7.46
C VAL A 63 -1.69 2.68 6.98
N GLY A 64 -2.14 3.11 5.80
CA GLY A 64 -1.87 4.46 5.32
C GLY A 64 -2.81 5.47 5.98
N LEU A 65 -2.29 6.59 6.46
CA LEU A 65 -3.08 7.74 6.91
C LEU A 65 -2.91 8.86 5.91
N HIS A 66 -4.01 9.37 5.37
CA HIS A 66 -3.99 10.50 4.43
C HIS A 66 -4.89 11.63 4.92
N THR A 67 -4.51 12.89 4.69
CA THR A 67 -5.43 14.00 4.92
C THR A 67 -6.59 13.95 3.92
N ALA A 68 -7.83 14.06 4.40
CA ALA A 68 -9.02 13.98 3.57
C ALA A 68 -9.18 15.19 2.61
N ASP A 69 -8.46 16.28 2.88
CA ASP A 69 -8.54 17.53 2.13
C ASP A 69 -7.72 17.50 0.83
N GLU A 70 -6.81 16.53 0.68
CA GLU A 70 -5.91 16.37 -0.49
C GLU A 70 -6.11 15.06 -1.24
N LEU A 71 -7.28 14.44 -1.15
CA LEU A 71 -7.60 13.40 -2.12
C LEU A 71 -7.76 14.05 -3.49
N PRO A 72 -7.12 13.51 -4.57
CA PRO A 72 -7.57 13.86 -5.90
C PRO A 72 -9.08 13.60 -5.94
N PRO A 73 -9.90 14.50 -6.55
CA PRO A 73 -11.32 14.27 -6.68
C PRO A 73 -11.53 12.85 -7.19
N ALA A 74 -12.50 12.14 -6.61
CA ALA A 74 -12.71 10.69 -6.74
C ALA A 74 -12.97 10.21 -8.20
N ASP A 75 -12.80 11.09 -9.18
CA ASP A 75 -12.99 10.86 -10.60
C ASP A 75 -11.78 10.15 -11.26
N ASP A 76 -10.62 10.01 -10.59
CA ASP A 76 -9.50 9.20 -11.10
C ASP A 76 -9.04 8.09 -10.11
N PRO A 77 -9.67 6.91 -10.14
CA PRO A 77 -9.30 5.76 -9.31
C PRO A 77 -8.00 5.06 -9.75
N SER A 78 -7.33 5.51 -10.81
CA SER A 78 -6.12 4.86 -11.38
C SER A 78 -4.82 5.23 -10.65
N ARG A 79 -4.90 6.05 -9.60
CA ARG A 79 -3.75 6.62 -8.88
C ARG A 79 -3.40 5.92 -7.57
N PHE A 80 -4.16 4.87 -7.21
CA PHE A 80 -3.96 4.03 -6.02
C PHE A 80 -3.36 2.68 -6.39
#